data_AF-A0A9D9ED16-F1
#
_entry.id   AF-A0A9D9ED16-F1
#
_cell.length_a   1.000
_cell.length_b   1.000
_cell.length_c   1.000
_cell.angle_alpha   90.00
_cell.angle_beta   90.00
_cell.angle_gamma   90.00
#
_symmetry.space_group_name_H-M   'P 1'
#
loop_
_entity.id
_entity.type
_entity.pdbx_description
1 polymer ?
#
loop_
_entity_poly.entity_id
_entity_poly.type
_entity_poly.pdbx_seq_one_letter_code
_entity_poly.pdbx_strand_id
1 'polypeptide(L)'
;MEKNIDLFLEMLNIDSTSSKERTFSEFLKKRLPDGRCRTESFEVGDGTENLLFSWGEPEVFFCTHLDTVPPYIPPVLEDGVMKGRGSCDAKGQIFSMYMACRELAEAGYDGFGLLLLAGEETGSFGAKSFRNAHPGGKYVIVGEPTDNRMASASKGTKSFEVTVTGKSCHSGYPEYGLSAVELFVDFVNRLRLVKFPADPELGATTWNIGRLESTNPQNVLSSCLTFRLYFRTTFATDSIVGDVMDSFRSSFVDIMPFGGDTPSRYLTLKGFDTTAVAFGSDAPQLSNFENKILCGPGSILVAHTPSEHVFMEDIRKATENYMRMYRMLKARATA
;
A
#
# COMPACT_ATOMS: atom_id res chain seq x y z
N MET A 1 -16.83 -15.00 -15.90
CA MET A 1 -16.26 -13.63 -15.87
C MET A 1 -17.01 -12.62 -16.72
N GLU A 2 -17.25 -12.88 -18.02
CA GLU A 2 -17.94 -11.92 -18.91
C GLU A 2 -19.32 -11.47 -18.38
N LYS A 3 -20.07 -12.38 -17.73
CA LYS A 3 -21.36 -12.07 -17.09
C LYS A 3 -21.30 -11.14 -15.88
N ASN A 4 -20.11 -10.83 -15.35
CA ASN A 4 -19.93 -9.98 -14.17
C ASN A 4 -19.09 -8.73 -14.48
N ILE A 5 -18.82 -8.42 -15.75
CA ILE A 5 -18.04 -7.24 -16.10
C ILE A 5 -18.75 -5.94 -15.71
N ASP A 6 -20.09 -5.95 -15.76
CA ASP A 6 -20.92 -4.85 -15.30
C ASP A 6 -20.68 -4.54 -13.82
N LEU A 7 -20.51 -5.56 -12.98
CA LEU A 7 -20.17 -5.36 -11.57
C LEU A 7 -18.83 -4.65 -11.41
N PHE A 8 -17.81 -5.02 -12.20
CA PHE A 8 -16.51 -4.37 -12.12
C PHE A 8 -16.59 -2.91 -12.55
N LEU A 9 -17.33 -2.61 -13.62
CA LEU A 9 -17.61 -1.25 -14.05
C LEU A 9 -18.40 -0.46 -12.99
N GLU A 10 -19.42 -1.05 -12.37
CA GLU A 10 -20.17 -0.43 -11.26
C GLU A 10 -19.25 -0.06 -10.10
N MET A 11 -18.36 -0.98 -9.69
CA MET A 11 -17.38 -0.73 -8.63
C MET A 11 -16.44 0.43 -8.98
N LEU A 12 -15.92 0.45 -10.21
CA LEU A 12 -14.99 1.48 -10.66
C LEU A 12 -15.65 2.86 -10.83
N ASN A 13 -16.94 2.91 -11.18
CA ASN A 13 -17.67 4.18 -11.33
C ASN A 13 -17.91 4.93 -10.01
N ILE A 14 -17.74 4.27 -8.87
CA ILE A 14 -17.89 4.90 -7.55
C ILE A 14 -16.55 5.52 -7.15
N ASP A 15 -16.48 6.85 -7.00
CA ASP A 15 -15.28 7.50 -6.43
C ASP A 15 -15.07 7.02 -4.99
N SER A 16 -13.99 6.29 -4.76
CA SER A 16 -13.51 5.87 -3.44
C SER A 16 -12.10 6.38 -3.19
N THR A 17 -11.78 7.59 -3.66
CA THR A 17 -10.54 8.27 -3.26
C THR A 17 -10.46 8.28 -1.74
N SER A 18 -9.29 8.06 -1.14
CA SER A 18 -9.13 7.94 0.33
C SER A 18 -9.90 9.03 1.09
N SER A 19 -10.58 8.65 2.17
CA SER A 19 -11.62 9.38 2.92
C SER A 19 -13.05 9.45 2.33
N LYS A 20 -13.27 8.93 1.12
CA LYS A 20 -14.61 8.87 0.46
C LYS A 20 -15.15 7.44 0.26
N GLU A 21 -14.57 6.45 0.93
CA GLU A 21 -14.81 5.02 0.74
C GLU A 21 -16.23 4.60 1.13
N ARG A 22 -16.92 5.36 2.00
CA ARG A 22 -18.23 4.99 2.55
C ARG A 22 -19.26 4.66 1.47
N THR A 23 -19.34 5.44 0.40
CA THR A 23 -20.31 5.15 -0.67
C THR A 23 -20.01 3.82 -1.35
N PHE A 24 -18.73 3.49 -1.52
CA PHE A 24 -18.30 2.23 -2.11
C PHE A 24 -18.53 1.06 -1.16
N SER A 25 -18.24 1.20 0.13
CA SER A 25 -18.47 0.14 1.12
C SER A 25 -19.97 -0.19 1.25
N GLU A 26 -20.85 0.81 1.29
CA GLU A 26 -22.31 0.60 1.29
C GLU A 26 -22.81 -0.10 0.02
N PHE A 27 -22.25 0.25 -1.14
CA PHE A 27 -22.54 -0.44 -2.39
C PHE A 27 -22.15 -1.93 -2.29
N LEU A 28 -20.95 -2.25 -1.81
CA LEU A 28 -20.48 -3.64 -1.70
C LEU A 28 -21.30 -4.45 -0.69
N LYS A 29 -21.64 -3.88 0.46
CA LYS A 29 -22.52 -4.53 1.47
C LYS A 29 -23.85 -4.95 0.88
N LYS A 30 -24.41 -4.15 -0.03
CA LYS A 30 -25.67 -4.48 -0.71
C LYS A 30 -25.49 -5.45 -1.87
N ARG A 31 -24.37 -5.34 -2.60
CA ARG A 31 -24.21 -5.96 -3.93
C ARG A 31 -23.52 -7.32 -3.92
N LEU A 32 -22.61 -7.56 -2.96
CA LEU A 32 -21.76 -8.75 -2.91
C LEU A 32 -22.36 -9.96 -2.17
N PRO A 33 -23.13 -9.83 -1.08
CA PRO A 33 -23.59 -11.00 -0.35
C PRO A 33 -24.42 -11.94 -1.22
N ASP A 34 -24.10 -13.24 -1.14
CA ASP A 34 -25.04 -14.31 -1.48
C ASP A 34 -25.68 -14.85 -0.20
N GLY A 35 -26.77 -15.61 -0.30
CA GLY A 35 -27.48 -16.14 0.88
C GLY A 35 -26.66 -17.09 1.78
N ARG A 36 -25.38 -17.35 1.45
CA ARG A 36 -24.44 -18.19 2.23
C ARG A 36 -23.40 -17.36 2.98
N CYS A 37 -23.34 -16.05 2.72
CA CYS A 37 -22.34 -15.14 3.26
C CYS A 37 -22.85 -14.37 4.48
N ARG A 38 -22.09 -14.40 5.59
CA ARG A 38 -22.24 -13.45 6.70
C ARG A 38 -21.51 -12.16 6.37
N THR A 39 -22.13 -11.01 6.60
CA THR A 39 -21.53 -9.69 6.34
C THR A 39 -21.38 -8.92 7.64
N GLU A 40 -20.18 -8.42 7.90
CA GLU A 40 -19.83 -7.58 9.05
C GLU A 40 -19.17 -6.29 8.56
N SER A 41 -19.39 -5.20 9.29
CA SER A 41 -18.79 -3.89 9.02
C SER A 41 -18.21 -3.30 10.29
N PHE A 42 -17.02 -2.72 10.20
CA PHE A 42 -16.29 -2.19 11.34
C PHE A 42 -15.91 -0.73 11.09
N GLU A 43 -16.38 0.18 11.93
CA GLU A 43 -15.99 1.59 11.87
C GLU A 43 -14.48 1.76 12.13
N VAL A 44 -13.81 2.57 11.30
CA VAL A 44 -12.39 2.90 11.48
C VAL A 44 -12.22 4.13 12.39
N GLY A 45 -13.25 4.98 12.48
CA GLY A 45 -13.28 6.16 13.36
C GLY A 45 -13.03 7.50 12.65
N ASP A 46 -12.83 7.47 11.34
CA ASP A 46 -12.63 8.64 10.46
C ASP A 46 -13.79 8.84 9.46
N GLY A 47 -14.90 8.11 9.65
CA GLY A 47 -16.04 8.08 8.75
C GLY A 47 -15.97 6.98 7.70
N THR A 48 -14.87 6.22 7.63
CA THR A 48 -14.73 5.02 6.79
C THR A 48 -15.01 3.74 7.58
N GLU A 49 -15.18 2.62 6.87
CA GLU A 49 -15.42 1.31 7.46
C GLU A 49 -14.65 0.21 6.74
N ASN A 50 -14.26 -0.82 7.49
CA ASN A 50 -13.82 -2.09 6.95
C ASN A 50 -15.03 -3.01 6.74
N LEU A 51 -14.95 -3.93 5.78
CA LEU A 51 -15.96 -4.95 5.52
C LEU A 51 -15.38 -6.36 5.63
N LEU A 52 -16.14 -7.29 6.19
CA LEU A 52 -15.83 -8.71 6.18
C LEU A 52 -17.03 -9.52 5.68
N PHE A 53 -16.82 -10.21 4.57
CA PHE A 53 -17.75 -11.18 4.00
C PHE A 53 -17.22 -12.59 4.29
N SER A 54 -17.96 -13.41 5.05
CA SER A 54 -17.50 -14.72 5.52
C SER A 54 -18.39 -15.85 5.04
N TRP A 55 -17.78 -16.93 4.55
CA TRP A 55 -18.43 -18.20 4.24
C TRP A 55 -17.96 -19.26 5.25
N GLY A 56 -18.83 -19.63 6.19
CA GLY A 56 -18.44 -20.43 7.35
C GLY A 56 -17.59 -19.62 8.34
N GLU A 57 -16.69 -20.30 9.06
CA GLU A 57 -15.72 -19.64 9.97
C GLU A 57 -14.35 -19.53 9.28
N PRO A 58 -13.92 -18.31 8.88
CA PRO A 58 -12.76 -18.16 8.01
C PRO A 58 -11.42 -18.55 8.64
N GLU A 59 -10.66 -19.41 7.97
CA GLU A 59 -9.24 -19.65 8.25
C GLU A 59 -8.32 -18.96 7.23
N VAL A 60 -8.84 -18.72 6.02
CA VAL A 60 -8.16 -18.07 4.90
C VAL A 60 -8.90 -16.78 4.55
N PHE A 61 -8.22 -15.66 4.63
CA PHE A 61 -8.77 -14.35 4.31
C PHE A 61 -8.17 -13.84 3.00
N PHE A 62 -9.01 -13.51 2.03
CA PHE A 62 -8.65 -12.68 0.90
C PHE A 62 -8.79 -11.22 1.33
N CYS A 63 -7.75 -10.42 1.20
CA CYS A 63 -7.70 -9.09 1.78
C CYS A 63 -7.20 -8.05 0.77
N THR A 64 -7.84 -6.91 0.67
CA THR A 64 -7.34 -5.76 -0.10
C THR A 64 -8.06 -4.49 0.37
N HIS A 65 -7.77 -3.34 -0.22
CA HIS A 65 -8.28 -2.06 0.24
C HIS A 65 -9.40 -1.48 -0.65
N LEU A 66 -10.24 -0.65 -0.05
CA LEU A 66 -11.38 0.02 -0.66
C LEU A 66 -10.99 1.34 -1.34
N ASP A 67 -9.97 2.00 -0.79
CA ASP A 67 -9.58 3.33 -1.19
C ASP A 67 -8.65 3.36 -2.40
N THR A 68 -8.54 4.53 -3.00
CA THR A 68 -7.68 4.79 -4.16
C THR A 68 -7.04 6.17 -4.04
N VAL A 69 -5.92 6.40 -4.72
CA VAL A 69 -5.30 7.75 -4.75
C VAL A 69 -6.05 8.73 -5.66
N PRO A 70 -5.96 10.05 -5.39
CA PRO A 70 -6.50 11.06 -6.30
C PRO A 70 -5.67 11.16 -7.61
N PRO A 71 -6.26 11.70 -8.70
CA PRO A 71 -7.68 11.99 -8.86
C PRO A 71 -8.49 10.73 -9.21
N TYR A 72 -9.82 10.82 -9.09
CA TYR A 72 -10.74 9.86 -9.70
C TYR A 72 -10.60 9.89 -11.23
N ILE A 73 -10.58 8.70 -11.84
CA ILE A 73 -10.50 8.50 -13.29
C ILE A 73 -11.62 7.53 -13.67
N PRO A 74 -12.61 7.95 -14.49
CA PRO A 74 -13.72 7.10 -14.89
C PRO A 74 -13.27 5.82 -15.61
N PRO A 75 -13.98 4.70 -15.42
CA PRO A 75 -13.61 3.45 -16.05
C PRO A 75 -13.92 3.42 -17.54
N VAL A 76 -13.01 2.79 -18.29
CA VAL A 76 -13.20 2.49 -19.72
C VAL A 76 -12.69 1.08 -19.98
N LEU A 77 -13.54 0.24 -20.58
CA LEU A 77 -13.15 -1.08 -21.06
C LEU A 77 -12.97 -1.02 -22.58
N GLU A 78 -11.75 -1.25 -23.03
CA GLU A 78 -11.37 -1.27 -24.45
C GLU A 78 -10.42 -2.44 -24.69
N ASP A 79 -10.69 -3.25 -25.71
CA ASP A 79 -9.81 -4.34 -26.17
C ASP A 79 -9.30 -5.29 -25.06
N GLY A 80 -10.16 -5.60 -24.09
CA GLY A 80 -9.81 -6.48 -22.97
C GLY A 80 -8.94 -5.84 -21.89
N VAL A 81 -8.76 -4.51 -21.93
CA VAL A 81 -8.05 -3.71 -20.93
C VAL A 81 -9.07 -2.84 -20.18
N MET A 82 -9.12 -2.99 -18.86
CA MET A 82 -9.91 -2.11 -18.01
C MET A 82 -9.03 -0.96 -17.54
N LYS A 83 -9.33 0.26 -17.98
CA LYS A 83 -8.70 1.50 -17.53
C LYS A 83 -9.58 2.16 -16.47
N GLY A 84 -8.97 2.97 -15.61
CA GLY A 84 -9.68 3.77 -14.60
C GLY A 84 -9.00 3.69 -13.23
N ARG A 85 -9.32 4.64 -12.34
CA ARG A 85 -8.74 4.67 -11.00
C ARG A 85 -9.29 3.49 -10.19
N GLY A 86 -8.40 2.71 -9.60
CA GLY A 86 -8.76 1.49 -8.90
C GLY A 86 -8.84 0.25 -9.78
N SER A 87 -8.69 0.37 -11.11
CA SER A 87 -8.71 -0.80 -12.00
C SER A 87 -7.55 -1.75 -11.69
N CYS A 88 -6.37 -1.20 -11.39
CA CYS A 88 -5.19 -1.91 -10.98
C CYS A 88 -5.01 -1.92 -9.46
N ASP A 89 -5.42 -0.84 -8.76
CA ASP A 89 -5.07 -0.61 -7.36
C ASP A 89 -6.19 0.10 -6.57
N ALA A 90 -7.13 -0.60 -5.90
CA ALA A 90 -7.18 -2.05 -5.79
C ALA A 90 -8.55 -2.71 -6.05
N LYS A 91 -9.45 -2.06 -6.78
CA LYS A 91 -10.77 -2.65 -7.10
C LYS A 91 -10.66 -3.87 -8.03
N GLY A 92 -9.60 -3.98 -8.84
CA GLY A 92 -9.30 -5.20 -9.60
C GLY A 92 -9.05 -6.42 -8.70
N GLN A 93 -8.39 -6.21 -7.56
CA GLN A 93 -8.12 -7.18 -6.52
C GLN A 93 -9.44 -7.56 -5.84
N ILE A 94 -10.25 -6.57 -5.44
CA ILE A 94 -11.58 -6.82 -4.86
C ILE A 94 -12.40 -7.69 -5.81
N PHE A 95 -12.47 -7.32 -7.09
CA PHE A 95 -13.26 -8.03 -8.07
C PHE A 95 -12.76 -9.47 -8.28
N SER A 96 -11.46 -9.67 -8.49
CA SER A 96 -10.88 -11.00 -8.71
C SER A 96 -10.97 -11.91 -7.48
N MET A 97 -10.80 -11.37 -6.27
CA MET A 97 -10.98 -12.09 -5.01
C MET A 97 -12.44 -12.46 -4.76
N TYR A 98 -13.37 -11.52 -4.99
CA TYR A 98 -14.80 -11.80 -4.86
C TYR A 98 -15.26 -12.89 -5.84
N MET A 99 -14.79 -12.85 -7.09
CA MET A 99 -15.05 -13.90 -8.06
C MET A 99 -14.53 -15.27 -7.59
N ALA A 100 -13.34 -15.32 -6.97
CA ALA A 100 -12.80 -16.55 -6.39
C ALA A 100 -13.66 -17.05 -5.23
N CYS A 101 -14.09 -16.16 -4.31
CA CYS A 101 -14.99 -16.50 -3.21
C CYS A 101 -16.31 -17.11 -3.72
N ARG A 102 -16.91 -16.50 -4.74
CA ARG A 102 -18.13 -17.01 -5.36
C ARG A 102 -17.95 -18.41 -5.95
N GLU A 103 -16.91 -18.61 -6.75
CA GLU A 103 -16.66 -19.92 -7.38
C GLU A 103 -16.32 -21.00 -6.36
N LEU A 104 -15.63 -20.66 -5.27
CA LEU A 104 -15.41 -21.55 -4.14
C LEU A 104 -16.72 -21.92 -3.44
N ALA A 105 -17.56 -20.93 -3.14
CA ALA A 105 -18.85 -21.14 -2.48
C ALA A 105 -19.81 -21.96 -3.36
N GLU A 106 -19.87 -21.69 -4.67
CA GLU A 106 -20.66 -22.45 -5.65
C GLU A 106 -20.18 -23.91 -5.75
N ALA A 107 -18.88 -24.15 -5.63
CA ALA A 107 -18.28 -25.49 -5.56
C ALA A 107 -18.41 -26.18 -4.18
N GLY A 108 -19.06 -25.54 -3.19
CA GLY A 108 -19.34 -26.12 -1.88
C GLY A 108 -18.21 -25.99 -0.86
N TYR A 109 -17.20 -25.15 -1.11
CA TYR A 109 -16.16 -24.83 -0.13
C TYR A 109 -16.63 -23.73 0.83
N ASP A 110 -16.07 -23.73 2.04
CA ASP A 110 -16.25 -22.72 3.09
C ASP A 110 -14.95 -22.48 3.88
N GLY A 111 -15.02 -21.75 5.00
CA GLY A 111 -13.86 -21.44 5.84
C GLY A 111 -12.94 -20.39 5.22
N PHE A 112 -13.51 -19.47 4.44
CA PHE A 112 -12.81 -18.32 3.89
C PHE A 112 -13.62 -17.04 4.04
N GLY A 113 -12.91 -15.90 4.00
CA GLY A 113 -13.53 -14.58 4.04
C GLY A 113 -12.88 -13.60 3.07
N LEU A 114 -13.65 -12.61 2.64
CA LEU A 114 -13.18 -11.43 1.90
C LEU A 114 -13.19 -10.24 2.86
N LEU A 115 -12.00 -9.78 3.25
CA LEU A 115 -11.73 -8.66 4.13
C LEU A 115 -11.36 -7.43 3.29
N LEU A 116 -12.15 -6.38 3.35
CA LEU A 116 -11.90 -5.13 2.63
C LEU A 116 -11.60 -4.01 3.62
N LEU A 117 -10.45 -3.38 3.48
CA LEU A 117 -9.93 -2.42 4.46
C LEU A 117 -9.98 -0.99 3.92
N ALA A 118 -10.22 -0.01 4.78
CA ALA A 118 -10.20 1.40 4.39
C ALA A 118 -8.85 2.07 4.66
N GLY A 119 -8.53 3.10 3.87
CA GLY A 119 -7.41 4.01 4.13
C GLY A 119 -6.04 3.35 4.09
N GLU A 120 -5.78 2.43 3.16
CA GLU A 120 -4.45 1.85 2.93
C GLU A 120 -3.49 2.97 2.50
N GLU A 121 -3.88 3.74 1.49
CA GLU A 121 -3.05 4.71 0.76
C GLU A 121 -2.59 5.90 1.63
N THR A 122 -3.25 6.09 2.76
CA THR A 122 -3.01 7.21 3.69
C THR A 122 -2.38 6.78 5.01
N GLY A 123 -2.23 5.47 5.24
CA GLY A 123 -1.54 4.95 6.42
C GLY A 123 -2.09 3.66 7.02
N SER A 124 -2.76 2.81 6.24
CA SER A 124 -3.28 1.51 6.68
C SER A 124 -4.21 1.59 7.89
N PHE A 125 -5.09 2.59 7.93
CA PHE A 125 -5.97 2.84 9.09
C PHE A 125 -6.93 1.66 9.34
N GLY A 126 -7.52 1.13 8.26
CA GLY A 126 -8.38 -0.02 8.28
C GLY A 126 -7.69 -1.27 8.81
N ALA A 127 -6.49 -1.60 8.31
CA ALA A 127 -5.71 -2.74 8.80
C ALA A 127 -5.35 -2.62 10.28
N LYS A 128 -4.94 -1.43 10.74
CA LYS A 128 -4.63 -1.17 12.15
C LYS A 128 -5.87 -1.33 13.03
N SER A 129 -7.01 -0.79 12.59
CA SER A 129 -8.29 -0.94 13.31
C SER A 129 -8.71 -2.41 13.40
N PHE A 130 -8.68 -3.13 12.28
CA PHE A 130 -9.02 -4.56 12.22
C PHE A 130 -8.12 -5.40 13.12
N ARG A 131 -6.79 -5.18 13.08
CA ARG A 131 -5.83 -5.87 13.95
C ARG A 131 -6.18 -5.70 15.43
N ASN A 132 -6.56 -4.49 15.84
CA ASN A 132 -6.83 -4.18 17.24
C ASN A 132 -8.18 -4.74 17.71
N ALA A 133 -9.15 -4.90 16.80
CA ALA A 133 -10.52 -5.32 17.13
C ALA A 133 -10.81 -6.80 16.84
N HIS A 134 -10.02 -7.46 15.99
CA HIS A 134 -10.27 -8.83 15.52
C HIS A 134 -9.10 -9.76 15.85
N PRO A 135 -9.35 -11.01 16.27
CA PRO A 135 -8.29 -11.98 16.61
C PRO A 135 -7.41 -12.41 15.44
N GLY A 136 -7.73 -11.99 14.21
CA GLY A 136 -7.04 -12.40 12.98
C GLY A 136 -7.39 -13.82 12.55
N GLY A 137 -6.43 -14.51 11.93
CA GLY A 137 -6.65 -15.84 11.35
C GLY A 137 -5.36 -16.53 10.93
N LYS A 138 -5.47 -17.74 10.37
CA LYS A 138 -4.30 -18.54 10.03
C LYS A 138 -3.56 -18.02 8.79
N TYR A 139 -4.31 -17.61 7.77
CA TYR A 139 -3.76 -17.11 6.51
C TYR A 139 -4.49 -15.85 6.07
N VAL A 140 -3.73 -14.86 5.61
CA VAL A 140 -4.24 -13.74 4.81
C VAL A 140 -3.50 -13.65 3.48
N ILE A 141 -4.24 -13.49 2.40
CA ILE A 141 -3.76 -13.24 1.05
C ILE A 141 -4.10 -11.79 0.74
N VAL A 142 -3.11 -10.91 0.84
CA VAL A 142 -3.23 -9.49 0.55
C VAL A 142 -3.06 -9.25 -0.95
N GLY A 143 -4.05 -8.62 -1.56
CA GLY A 143 -4.12 -8.31 -2.98
C GLY A 143 -3.45 -6.97 -3.26
N GLU A 144 -2.40 -7.00 -4.06
CA GLU A 144 -1.64 -5.85 -4.54
C GLU A 144 -1.18 -6.09 -5.99
N PRO A 145 -0.92 -5.04 -6.79
CA PRO A 145 -0.54 -5.18 -8.18
C PRO A 145 0.91 -5.69 -8.34
N THR A 146 1.02 -7.02 -8.41
CA THR A 146 2.28 -7.79 -8.36
C THR A 146 2.51 -8.61 -9.62
N ASP A 147 1.86 -8.25 -10.73
CA ASP A 147 1.89 -8.95 -12.01
C ASP A 147 1.48 -10.44 -11.87
N ASN A 148 0.54 -10.74 -10.97
CA ASN A 148 0.14 -12.11 -10.61
C ASN A 148 1.27 -12.98 -10.03
N ARG A 149 2.33 -12.37 -9.49
CA ARG A 149 3.45 -13.06 -8.82
C ARG A 149 3.33 -12.90 -7.32
N MET A 150 3.65 -13.95 -6.56
CA MET A 150 3.72 -13.84 -5.11
C MET A 150 4.91 -12.99 -4.69
N ALA A 151 4.71 -11.96 -3.88
CA ALA A 151 5.85 -11.29 -3.29
C ALA A 151 6.53 -12.23 -2.29
N SER A 152 7.85 -12.41 -2.37
CA SER A 152 8.64 -13.09 -1.34
C SER A 152 8.98 -12.15 -0.19
N ALA A 153 9.24 -10.88 -0.53
CA ALA A 153 9.53 -9.82 0.40
C ALA A 153 9.17 -8.43 -0.16
N SER A 154 8.95 -7.47 0.73
CA SER A 154 8.73 -6.06 0.44
C SER A 154 9.75 -5.16 1.13
N LYS A 155 10.06 -4.03 0.51
CA LYS A 155 10.82 -2.95 1.15
C LYS A 155 10.01 -2.27 2.24
N GLY A 156 10.72 -1.84 3.29
CA GLY A 156 10.17 -0.95 4.31
C GLY A 156 10.18 0.49 3.85
N THR A 157 9.72 1.37 4.72
CA THR A 157 9.68 2.81 4.48
C THR A 157 10.09 3.58 5.74
N LYS A 158 10.74 4.73 5.57
CA LYS A 158 10.98 5.69 6.67
C LYS A 158 10.76 7.10 6.15
N SER A 159 9.99 7.88 6.89
CA SER A 159 9.63 9.25 6.55
C SER A 159 10.16 10.22 7.61
N PHE A 160 10.83 11.27 7.15
CA PHE A 160 11.40 12.30 8.02
C PHE A 160 10.99 13.68 7.54
N GLU A 161 10.54 14.53 8.45
CA GLU A 161 10.38 15.96 8.21
C GLU A 161 11.63 16.66 8.75
N VAL A 162 12.31 17.40 7.90
CA VAL A 162 13.57 18.07 8.24
C VAL A 162 13.36 19.57 8.18
N THR A 163 13.75 20.25 9.25
CA THR A 163 13.72 21.71 9.36
C THR A 163 15.14 22.24 9.48
N VAL A 164 15.54 23.06 8.52
CA VAL A 164 16.84 23.72 8.49
C VAL A 164 16.66 25.18 8.91
N THR A 165 17.32 25.57 9.99
CA THR A 165 17.26 26.92 10.57
C THR A 165 18.53 27.68 10.25
N GLY A 166 18.37 28.79 9.54
CA GLY A 166 19.42 29.75 9.23
C GLY A 166 19.25 31.06 10.00
N LYS A 167 19.79 32.13 9.43
CA LYS A 167 19.69 33.50 9.93
C LYS A 167 19.48 34.44 8.75
N SER A 168 18.34 35.13 8.73
CA SER A 168 18.02 36.08 7.67
C SER A 168 18.96 37.29 7.72
N CYS A 169 19.35 37.76 6.54
CA CYS A 169 20.04 39.03 6.36
C CYS A 169 19.77 39.55 4.94
N HIS A 170 20.09 40.82 4.69
CA HIS A 170 20.09 41.34 3.33
C HIS A 170 21.13 40.56 2.50
N SER A 171 20.72 40.02 1.36
CA SER A 171 21.55 39.18 0.47
C SER A 171 22.86 39.82 0.03
N GLY A 172 22.93 41.16 0.00
CA GLY A 172 24.15 41.91 -0.30
C GLY A 172 25.24 41.87 0.78
N TYR A 173 24.95 41.35 1.97
CA TYR A 173 25.91 41.21 3.07
C TYR A 173 25.79 39.82 3.72
N PRO A 174 26.07 38.74 2.97
CA PRO A 174 25.80 37.37 3.40
C PRO A 174 26.59 36.96 4.66
N GLU A 175 27.72 37.61 4.94
CA GLU A 175 28.58 37.37 6.10
C GLU A 175 27.90 37.65 7.46
N TYR A 176 26.78 38.38 7.48
CA TYR A 176 26.01 38.63 8.70
C TYR A 176 24.82 37.67 8.89
N GLY A 177 24.56 36.81 7.92
CA GLY A 177 23.48 35.83 7.92
C GLY A 177 23.97 34.39 7.82
N LEU A 178 23.03 33.47 7.64
CA LEU A 178 23.27 32.05 7.42
C LEU A 178 22.12 31.52 6.57
N SER A 179 22.41 31.10 5.34
CA SER A 179 21.37 30.64 4.42
C SER A 179 20.93 29.21 4.76
N ALA A 180 19.67 29.03 5.13
CA ALA A 180 19.07 27.70 5.30
C ALA A 180 19.10 26.87 4.02
N VAL A 181 19.09 27.52 2.84
CA VAL A 181 19.19 26.86 1.54
C VAL A 181 20.58 26.26 1.33
N GLU A 182 21.65 26.99 1.68
CA GLU A 182 23.02 26.46 1.56
C GLU A 182 23.24 25.27 2.52
N LEU A 183 22.75 25.39 3.76
CA LEU A 183 22.77 24.28 4.73
C LEU A 183 21.98 23.05 4.25
N PHE A 184 20.86 23.25 3.56
CA PHE A 184 20.12 22.17 2.91
C PHE A 184 20.94 21.51 1.77
N VAL A 185 21.63 22.30 0.94
CA VAL A 185 22.51 21.77 -0.10
C VAL A 185 23.62 20.93 0.51
N ASP A 186 24.25 21.40 1.60
CA ASP A 186 25.25 20.64 2.35
C ASP A 186 24.69 19.34 2.92
N PHE A 187 23.50 19.40 3.51
CA PHE A 187 22.78 18.22 4.01
C PHE A 187 22.60 17.18 2.89
N VAL A 188 22.06 17.59 1.74
CA VAL A 188 21.78 16.69 0.61
C VAL A 188 23.07 16.12 0.03
N ASN A 189 24.12 16.93 -0.09
CA ASN A 189 25.41 16.48 -0.57
C ASN A 189 26.02 15.43 0.38
N ARG A 190 25.93 15.63 1.70
CA ARG A 190 26.34 14.62 2.68
C ARG A 190 25.52 13.33 2.55
N LEU A 191 24.19 13.44 2.38
CA LEU A 191 23.32 12.27 2.27
C LEU A 191 23.62 11.45 1.01
N ARG A 192 23.93 12.11 -0.12
CA ARG A 192 24.34 11.46 -1.38
C ARG A 192 25.63 10.64 -1.24
N LEU A 193 26.49 10.97 -0.29
CA LEU A 193 27.74 10.25 -0.03
C LEU A 193 27.54 9.01 0.84
N VAL A 194 26.41 8.89 1.53
CA VAL A 194 26.10 7.72 2.37
C VAL A 194 25.97 6.47 1.49
N LYS A 195 26.74 5.44 1.82
CA LYS A 195 26.69 4.13 1.16
C LYS A 195 25.89 3.16 2.02
N PHE A 196 24.62 2.99 1.68
CA PHE A 196 23.79 1.96 2.29
C PHE A 196 24.19 0.57 1.76
N PRO A 197 24.32 -0.45 2.63
CA PRO A 197 24.56 -1.81 2.16
C PRO A 197 23.41 -2.28 1.26
N ALA A 198 23.76 -3.03 0.22
CA ALA A 198 22.77 -3.69 -0.62
C ALA A 198 22.26 -4.95 0.09
N ASP A 199 20.96 -5.16 0.04
CA ASP A 199 20.30 -6.37 0.49
C ASP A 199 20.27 -7.40 -0.65
N PRO A 200 20.61 -8.68 -0.39
CA PRO A 200 20.65 -9.70 -1.44
C PRO A 200 19.27 -10.02 -2.02
N GLU A 201 18.19 -9.78 -1.28
CA GLU A 201 16.81 -10.06 -1.70
C GLU A 201 16.11 -8.78 -2.21
N LEU A 202 16.26 -7.66 -1.49
CA LEU A 202 15.56 -6.40 -1.77
C LEU A 202 16.40 -5.36 -2.53
N GLY A 203 17.69 -5.62 -2.75
CA GLY A 203 18.59 -4.73 -3.48
C GLY A 203 18.95 -3.46 -2.70
N ALA A 204 19.00 -2.32 -3.38
CA ALA A 204 19.46 -1.06 -2.79
C ALA A 204 18.38 -0.33 -1.99
N THR A 205 18.79 0.36 -0.92
CA THR A 205 17.96 1.40 -0.28
C THR A 205 17.91 2.62 -1.17
N THR A 206 16.72 3.19 -1.35
CA THR A 206 16.52 4.40 -2.14
C THR A 206 15.87 5.48 -1.29
N TRP A 207 16.00 6.74 -1.68
CA TRP A 207 15.36 7.86 -1.01
C TRP A 207 15.00 8.96 -2.00
N ASN A 208 14.01 9.77 -1.64
CA ASN A 208 13.61 10.95 -2.39
C ASN A 208 13.21 12.10 -1.45
N ILE A 209 13.19 13.32 -1.98
CA ILE A 209 12.61 14.49 -1.30
C ILE A 209 11.21 14.71 -1.87
N GLY A 210 10.19 14.38 -1.09
CA GLY A 210 8.78 14.45 -1.53
C GLY A 210 8.14 15.83 -1.37
N ARG A 211 8.74 16.71 -0.55
CA ARG A 211 8.32 18.11 -0.36
C ARG A 211 9.55 18.96 -0.04
N LEU A 212 9.60 20.17 -0.58
CA LEU A 212 10.64 21.17 -0.30
C LEU A 212 9.99 22.56 -0.29
N GLU A 213 10.18 23.33 0.78
CA GLU A 213 9.57 24.64 0.95
C GLU A 213 10.53 25.63 1.60
N SER A 214 10.63 26.83 1.00
CA SER A 214 11.28 27.98 1.58
C SER A 214 10.62 29.25 1.05
N THR A 215 10.14 30.10 1.97
CA THR A 215 9.29 31.26 1.63
C THR A 215 10.00 32.56 2.02
N ASN A 216 10.97 32.99 1.23
CA ASN A 216 11.70 34.24 1.43
C ASN A 216 11.81 35.06 0.12
N PRO A 217 11.84 36.41 0.20
CA PRO A 217 12.15 37.25 -0.95
C PRO A 217 13.56 37.00 -1.50
N GLN A 218 13.76 37.24 -2.81
CA GLN A 218 15.04 37.01 -3.49
C GLN A 218 16.23 37.79 -2.89
N ASN A 219 15.97 38.93 -2.25
CA ASN A 219 17.00 39.81 -1.69
C ASN A 219 17.26 39.56 -0.19
N VAL A 220 16.69 38.50 0.40
CA VAL A 220 16.86 38.13 1.81
C VAL A 220 17.32 36.68 1.90
N LEU A 221 18.39 36.40 2.67
CA LEU A 221 18.80 35.03 2.92
C LEU A 221 17.70 34.26 3.63
N SER A 222 17.46 33.02 3.20
CA SER A 222 16.46 32.15 3.81
C SER A 222 16.85 31.80 5.25
N SER A 223 16.00 32.13 6.22
CA SER A 223 16.19 31.75 7.63
C SER A 223 15.57 30.40 7.97
N CYS A 224 14.74 29.83 7.10
CA CYS A 224 14.08 28.56 7.34
C CYS A 224 13.76 27.83 6.02
N LEU A 225 14.04 26.53 6.00
CA LEU A 225 13.68 25.63 4.91
C LEU A 225 13.19 24.32 5.51
N THR A 226 12.04 23.84 5.05
CA THR A 226 11.48 22.55 5.47
C THR A 226 11.40 21.60 4.28
N PHE A 227 11.70 20.33 4.51
CA PHE A 227 11.59 19.31 3.47
C PHE A 227 11.24 17.94 4.05
N ARG A 228 10.66 17.06 3.22
CA ARG A 228 10.30 15.69 3.61
C ARG A 228 11.13 14.69 2.85
N LEU A 229 11.85 13.85 3.59
CA LEU A 229 12.57 12.70 3.05
C LEU A 229 11.74 11.44 3.19
N TYR A 230 11.78 10.62 2.15
CA TYR A 230 11.11 9.33 2.12
C TYR A 230 12.07 8.26 1.62
N PHE A 231 12.41 7.31 2.50
CA PHE A 231 13.28 6.19 2.22
C PHE A 231 12.47 4.93 1.91
N ARG A 232 12.93 4.12 0.96
CA ARG A 232 12.56 2.70 0.83
C ARG A 232 13.70 1.86 1.40
N THR A 233 13.46 1.21 2.54
CA THR A 233 14.46 0.46 3.30
C THR A 233 14.43 -1.03 2.99
N THR A 234 15.49 -1.74 3.36
CA THR A 234 15.68 -3.18 3.16
C THR A 234 16.02 -3.85 4.49
N PHE A 235 16.07 -5.18 4.57
CA PHE A 235 16.43 -5.85 5.83
C PHE A 235 17.81 -5.44 6.33
N ALA A 236 18.73 -5.16 5.40
CA ALA A 236 20.08 -4.69 5.71
C ALA A 236 20.14 -3.25 6.24
N THR A 237 19.10 -2.43 6.05
CA THR A 237 19.18 -0.96 6.22
C THR A 237 18.09 -0.34 7.06
N ASP A 238 17.05 -1.09 7.44
CA ASP A 238 15.89 -0.52 8.12
C ASP A 238 16.24 0.22 9.42
N SER A 239 17.11 -0.37 10.25
CA SER A 239 17.63 0.27 11.47
C SER A 239 18.66 1.36 11.16
N ILE A 240 19.56 1.10 10.19
CA ILE A 240 20.69 1.98 9.85
C ILE A 240 20.21 3.34 9.34
N VAL A 241 19.10 3.41 8.61
CA VAL A 241 18.57 4.68 8.11
C VAL A 241 18.22 5.63 9.24
N GLY A 242 17.69 5.13 10.37
CA GLY A 242 17.43 5.95 11.56
C GLY A 242 18.71 6.54 12.12
N ASP A 243 19.72 5.69 12.35
CA ASP A 243 21.02 6.11 12.90
C ASP A 243 21.74 7.13 11.99
N VAL A 244 21.69 6.90 10.67
CA VAL A 244 22.22 7.84 9.68
C VAL A 244 21.51 9.17 9.78
N MET A 245 20.18 9.19 9.79
CA MET A 245 19.42 10.43 9.88
C MET A 245 19.66 11.16 11.19
N ASP A 246 19.75 10.46 12.32
CA ASP A 246 20.08 11.07 13.60
C ASP A 246 21.49 11.69 13.61
N SER A 247 22.46 11.10 12.90
CA SER A 247 23.80 11.68 12.75
C SER A 247 23.86 12.98 11.95
N PHE A 248 22.78 13.35 11.25
CA PHE A 248 22.68 14.59 10.48
C PHE A 248 22.08 15.74 11.30
N ARG A 249 21.52 15.46 12.49
CA ARG A 249 21.04 16.49 13.40
C ARG A 249 22.18 17.42 13.82
N SER A 250 21.85 18.69 14.01
CA SER A 250 22.79 19.71 14.51
C SER A 250 22.03 20.86 15.17
N SER A 251 22.74 21.89 15.64
CA SER A 251 22.11 23.13 16.12
C SER A 251 21.27 23.86 15.06
N PHE A 252 21.45 23.53 13.77
CA PHE A 252 20.73 24.16 12.65
C PHE A 252 19.79 23.21 11.90
N VAL A 253 19.83 21.91 12.21
CA VAL A 253 19.07 20.89 11.48
C VAL A 253 18.31 20.05 12.49
N ASP A 254 16.99 20.22 12.52
CA ASP A 254 16.08 19.33 13.22
C ASP A 254 15.47 18.32 12.26
N ILE A 255 15.31 17.08 12.72
CA ILE A 255 14.84 15.95 11.93
C ILE A 255 13.77 15.24 12.76
N MET A 256 12.56 15.11 12.26
CA MET A 256 11.47 14.47 12.96
C MET A 256 11.00 13.24 12.17
N PRO A 257 11.21 12.01 12.66
CA PRO A 257 10.58 10.85 12.07
C PRO A 257 9.06 10.92 12.28
N PHE A 258 8.27 10.68 11.24
CA PHE A 258 6.81 10.79 11.34
C PHE A 258 6.03 9.63 10.70
N GLY A 259 6.72 8.64 10.15
CA GLY A 259 6.08 7.48 9.56
C GLY A 259 7.07 6.48 8.99
N GLY A 260 6.55 5.30 8.66
CA GLY A 260 7.34 4.23 8.09
C GLY A 260 6.72 2.87 8.35
N ASP A 261 7.23 1.88 7.64
CA ASP A 261 6.98 0.46 7.86
C ASP A 261 8.29 -0.31 7.75
N THR A 262 8.31 -1.53 8.27
CA THR A 262 9.49 -2.40 8.23
C THR A 262 9.45 -3.33 7.01
N PRO A 263 10.59 -3.64 6.39
CA PRO A 263 10.66 -4.65 5.34
C PRO A 263 10.10 -5.98 5.85
N SER A 264 9.32 -6.66 5.02
CA SER A 264 8.58 -7.86 5.42
C SER A 264 8.86 -9.03 4.49
N ARG A 265 8.83 -10.25 5.04
CA ARG A 265 8.81 -11.50 4.27
C ARG A 265 7.42 -12.10 4.27
N TYR A 266 7.09 -12.80 3.19
CA TYR A 266 5.78 -13.41 2.98
C TYR A 266 5.88 -14.90 2.69
N LEU A 267 4.82 -15.63 3.00
CA LEU A 267 4.67 -17.02 2.64
C LEU A 267 4.49 -17.13 1.12
N THR A 268 5.34 -17.95 0.48
CA THR A 268 5.18 -18.31 -0.94
C THR A 268 4.78 -19.78 -1.08
N LEU A 269 3.92 -20.10 -2.04
CA LEU A 269 3.50 -21.46 -2.34
C LEU A 269 4.23 -22.00 -3.57
N LYS A 270 4.62 -23.28 -3.52
CA LYS A 270 5.30 -23.93 -4.65
C LYS A 270 4.41 -23.94 -5.89
N GLY A 271 5.00 -23.61 -7.04
CA GLY A 271 4.30 -23.58 -8.33
C GLY A 271 3.58 -22.26 -8.63
N PHE A 272 3.95 -21.20 -7.92
CA PHE A 272 3.67 -19.81 -8.26
C PHE A 272 5.00 -19.09 -8.50
N ASP A 273 5.01 -18.15 -9.44
CA ASP A 273 6.15 -17.27 -9.65
C ASP A 273 6.27 -16.31 -8.47
N THR A 274 7.51 -16.01 -8.06
CA THR A 274 7.79 -15.13 -6.92
C THR A 274 8.59 -13.92 -7.32
N THR A 275 8.41 -12.79 -6.64
CA THR A 275 9.20 -11.56 -6.84
C THR A 275 9.47 -10.82 -5.53
N ALA A 276 10.53 -10.04 -5.46
CA ALA A 276 10.65 -9.00 -4.44
C ALA A 276 9.91 -7.73 -4.92
N VAL A 277 9.30 -6.99 -3.98
CA VAL A 277 8.62 -5.72 -4.28
C VAL A 277 9.21 -4.56 -3.49
N ALA A 278 9.07 -3.35 -4.03
CA ALA A 278 9.64 -2.13 -3.45
C ALA A 278 8.58 -1.19 -2.82
N PHE A 279 7.32 -1.61 -2.81
CA PHE A 279 6.19 -0.85 -2.28
C PHE A 279 5.68 -1.45 -0.94
N GLY A 280 4.88 -0.66 -0.22
CA GLY A 280 4.24 -1.08 1.03
C GLY A 280 2.83 -1.62 0.77
N SER A 281 2.21 -2.24 1.77
CA SER A 281 0.82 -2.67 1.73
C SER A 281 0.25 -2.74 3.15
N ASP A 282 -1.00 -3.15 3.31
CA ASP A 282 -1.57 -3.48 4.62
C ASP A 282 -0.95 -4.71 5.30
N ALA A 283 -0.24 -5.57 4.56
CA ALA A 283 0.23 -6.85 5.07
C ALA A 283 1.12 -6.77 6.34
N PRO A 284 2.07 -5.82 6.49
CA PRO A 284 2.83 -5.68 7.73
C PRO A 284 1.94 -5.35 8.95
N GLN A 285 0.84 -4.62 8.73
CA GLN A 285 -0.09 -4.22 9.79
C GLN A 285 -1.01 -5.35 10.28
N LEU A 286 -1.21 -6.38 9.47
CA LEU A 286 -2.03 -7.55 9.78
C LEU A 286 -1.25 -8.60 10.60
N SER A 287 -0.63 -8.19 11.71
CA SER A 287 0.20 -9.05 12.57
C SER A 287 -0.59 -10.07 13.39
N ASN A 288 -1.91 -9.94 13.42
CA ASN A 288 -2.83 -10.92 14.00
C ASN A 288 -3.04 -12.14 13.08
N PHE A 289 -2.44 -12.17 11.89
CA PHE A 289 -2.40 -13.35 11.04
C PHE A 289 -1.08 -14.10 11.15
N GLU A 290 -1.15 -15.42 11.29
CA GLU A 290 0.05 -16.27 11.41
C GLU A 290 0.88 -16.25 10.13
N ASN A 291 0.22 -16.28 8.96
CA ASN A 291 0.87 -16.36 7.67
C ASN A 291 0.26 -15.33 6.71
N LYS A 292 1.14 -14.64 5.98
CA LYS A 292 0.78 -13.57 5.05
C LYS A 292 1.32 -13.87 3.67
N ILE A 293 0.46 -13.77 2.66
CA ILE A 293 0.80 -13.88 1.23
C ILE A 293 0.47 -12.52 0.61
N LEU A 294 1.30 -12.04 -0.32
CA LEU A 294 1.04 -10.81 -1.08
C LEU A 294 1.02 -11.16 -2.57
N CYS A 295 -0.12 -11.03 -3.24
CA CYS A 295 -0.26 -11.40 -4.65
C CYS A 295 -1.55 -10.82 -5.23
N GLY A 296 -1.52 -10.33 -6.46
CA GLY A 296 -2.69 -9.80 -7.15
C GLY A 296 -2.42 -9.44 -8.62
N PRO A 297 -3.48 -9.16 -9.38
CA PRO A 297 -3.41 -8.80 -10.80
C PRO A 297 -2.88 -7.38 -10.99
N GLY A 298 -2.43 -7.08 -12.21
CA GLY A 298 -1.95 -5.75 -12.57
C GLY A 298 -0.54 -5.45 -12.08
N SER A 299 0.01 -4.33 -12.54
CA SER A 299 1.40 -3.95 -12.31
C SER A 299 1.48 -2.68 -11.48
N ILE A 300 2.31 -2.68 -10.43
CA ILE A 300 2.58 -1.47 -9.65
C ILE A 300 3.13 -0.32 -10.53
N LEU A 301 3.71 -0.64 -11.68
CA LEU A 301 4.26 0.36 -12.60
C LEU A 301 3.21 1.27 -13.24
N VAL A 302 1.94 0.85 -13.24
CA VAL A 302 0.83 1.64 -13.78
C VAL A 302 -0.10 2.17 -12.70
N ALA A 303 0.01 1.65 -11.46
CA ALA A 303 -0.68 2.17 -10.29
C ALA A 303 -0.28 3.63 -10.02
N HIS A 304 -1.22 4.40 -9.46
CA HIS A 304 -1.05 5.83 -9.14
C HIS A 304 -0.75 6.75 -10.34
N THR A 305 -0.94 6.27 -11.57
CA THR A 305 -0.76 7.06 -12.79
C THR A 305 -2.09 7.46 -13.44
N PRO A 306 -2.12 8.48 -14.33
CA PRO A 306 -3.30 8.78 -15.16
C PRO A 306 -3.66 7.66 -16.15
N SER A 307 -2.72 6.75 -16.42
CA SER A 307 -2.88 5.62 -17.34
C SER A 307 -3.12 4.30 -16.62
N GLU A 308 -3.62 4.34 -15.37
CA GLU A 308 -3.90 3.13 -14.59
C GLU A 308 -4.84 2.19 -15.36
N HIS A 309 -4.43 0.93 -15.45
CA HIS A 309 -5.19 -0.12 -16.11
C HIS A 309 -4.82 -1.50 -15.57
N VAL A 310 -5.71 -2.47 -15.83
CA VAL A 310 -5.45 -3.90 -15.65
C VAL A 310 -5.93 -4.67 -16.87
N PHE A 311 -5.19 -5.71 -17.26
CA PHE A 311 -5.65 -6.63 -18.30
C PHE A 311 -6.73 -7.55 -17.73
N MET A 312 -7.84 -7.73 -18.46
CA MET A 312 -8.89 -8.65 -18.02
C MET A 312 -8.39 -10.09 -17.94
N GLU A 313 -7.36 -10.46 -18.72
CA GLU A 313 -6.65 -11.73 -18.59
C GLU A 313 -5.95 -11.88 -17.23
N ASP A 314 -5.31 -10.82 -16.73
CA ASP A 314 -4.68 -10.82 -15.41
C ASP A 314 -5.71 -10.98 -14.30
N ILE A 315 -6.87 -10.35 -14.43
CA ILE A 315 -8.01 -10.55 -13.52
C ILE A 315 -8.43 -12.03 -13.53
N ARG A 316 -8.52 -12.68 -14.70
CA ARG A 316 -8.91 -14.10 -14.78
C ARG A 316 -7.89 -14.99 -14.07
N LYS A 317 -6.61 -14.76 -14.38
CA LYS A 317 -5.49 -15.49 -13.78
C LYS A 317 -5.43 -15.31 -12.27
N ALA A 318 -5.71 -14.10 -11.76
CA ALA A 318 -5.77 -13.82 -10.33
C ALA A 318 -6.88 -14.63 -9.65
N THR A 319 -8.09 -14.65 -10.20
CA THR A 319 -9.21 -15.45 -9.67
C THR A 319 -8.85 -16.93 -9.57
N GLU A 320 -8.29 -17.53 -10.63
CA GLU A 320 -7.85 -18.92 -10.62
C GLU A 320 -6.74 -19.17 -9.59
N ASN A 321 -5.78 -18.23 -9.50
CA ASN A 321 -4.69 -18.29 -8.53
C ASN A 321 -5.22 -18.27 -7.09
N TYR A 322 -6.13 -17.37 -6.75
CA TYR A 322 -6.72 -17.28 -5.40
C TYR A 322 -7.43 -18.58 -5.00
N MET A 323 -8.20 -19.19 -5.91
CA MET A 323 -8.83 -20.50 -5.66
C MET A 323 -7.80 -21.61 -5.44
N ARG A 324 -6.73 -21.63 -6.25
CA ARG A 324 -5.64 -22.59 -6.11
C ARG A 324 -4.89 -22.41 -4.79
N MET A 325 -4.60 -21.17 -4.39
CA MET A 325 -3.98 -20.85 -3.11
C MET A 325 -4.84 -21.35 -1.95
N TYR A 326 -6.14 -21.03 -1.93
CA TYR A 326 -7.07 -21.50 -0.91
C TYR A 326 -7.04 -23.04 -0.76
N ARG A 327 -7.15 -23.78 -1.88
CA ARG A 327 -7.12 -25.26 -1.85
C ARG A 327 -5.80 -25.79 -1.28
N MET A 328 -4.68 -25.20 -1.66
CA MET A 328 -3.36 -25.59 -1.14
C MET A 328 -3.22 -25.29 0.36
N LEU A 329 -3.73 -24.16 0.83
CA LEU A 329 -3.68 -23.77 2.24
C LEU A 329 -4.57 -24.67 3.11
N LYS A 330 -5.79 -24.99 2.65
CA LYS A 330 -6.68 -25.95 3.34
C LYS A 330 -6.04 -27.34 3.43
N ALA A 331 -5.43 -27.83 2.35
CA ALA A 331 -4.74 -29.12 2.37
C ALA A 331 -3.55 -29.19 3.35
N ARG A 332 -2.89 -28.05 3.62
CA ARG A 332 -1.84 -27.95 4.65
C ARG A 332 -2.38 -27.90 6.07
N ALA A 333 -3.61 -27.43 6.26
CA ALA A 333 -4.23 -27.37 7.58
C ALA A 333 -4.73 -28.75 8.06
N THR A 334 -4.96 -29.69 7.14
CA THR A 334 -5.41 -31.05 7.42
C THR A 334 -4.29 -32.09 7.50
N ALA A 335 -3.04 -31.69 7.28
CA ALA A 335 -1.85 -32.55 7.31
C ALA A 335 -1.07 -32.37 8.62
#